data_AF-A0A2X0UDT5-F1
#
_entry.id   AF-A0A2X0UDT5-F1
#
_cell.length_a   1.000
_cell.length_b   1.000
_cell.length_c   1.000
_cell.angle_alpha   90.00
_cell.angle_beta   90.00
_cell.angle_gamma   90.00
#
_symmetry.space_group_name_H-M   'P 1'
#
loop_
_entity.id
_entity.type
_entity.pdbx_description
1 polymer ?
#
loop_
_entity_poly.entity_id
_entity_poly.type
_entity_poly.pdbx_seq_one_letter_code
_entity_poly.pdbx_strand_id
1 'polypeptide(L)'
;MKRSRLAVLSLAATLGIAVVAPQAFADPAGTPGSAPASPPSSNAGKPLDPELTSKSQYDAGGATTPTGDLLPDDESHQPVTVIVELEEGDAGVAWYRRALSADAKRAAVKERIRTAVEAAVPGQVTSGGGPVTEVEDYEHVMEGFAIEVPAGAVEAVRGVEGVKRAFVEQTVTPSWEEGYSAPQNQYSLDMTGVDRISQKGDGTTIAIIDTGFDTTHEAFSGALDESTVAYTYDSISSARRGLSSGWAGAYVSSKIPFAYDYGDGDSDVIPHTSHNMSHGTHVAGIAAANGGAILGSAPGAQLLLMKAGIDATGGLSDSAIFAALDDCAVLKPDVVNMSFGYAGGASEARDDVYGSVYYRLAEQGIMLNVAGGNFGAASQGNTSGWGLPYASDPDSSTVAQPSTYTASLSVASVDNANGWGPSTYKASSFSSWGVAPNLTLKPEIAAPGGYIWSALPGGTYGYSSGTSMATPYLAGMAADIKQRVESDPGFAYMTEAEKTGVV
;
A
#
# COMPACT_ATOMS: atom_id res chain seq x y z
N MET A 1 -1.66 13.09 -62.06
CA MET A 1 -0.55 13.61 -62.89
C MET A 1 -0.40 15.11 -62.66
N LYS A 2 0.53 15.53 -61.80
CA LYS A 2 1.45 16.69 -61.92
C LYS A 2 2.16 16.86 -60.57
N ARG A 3 3.49 16.74 -60.64
CA ARG A 3 4.47 16.80 -59.54
C ARG A 3 5.06 18.21 -59.46
N SER A 4 5.34 18.71 -58.27
CA SER A 4 6.48 19.61 -57.94
C SER A 4 6.53 19.81 -56.42
N ARG A 5 7.44 19.11 -55.72
CA ARG A 5 8.71 19.61 -55.12
C ARG A 5 8.51 20.63 -53.98
N LEU A 6 8.65 20.19 -52.72
CA LEU A 6 9.88 20.18 -51.90
C LEU A 6 10.16 21.54 -51.23
N ALA A 7 9.88 21.64 -49.93
CA ALA A 7 10.60 22.50 -49.00
C ALA A 7 10.57 21.83 -47.62
N VAL A 8 11.71 21.24 -47.28
CA VAL A 8 12.06 20.73 -45.95
C VAL A 8 12.47 21.94 -45.12
N LEU A 9 11.83 22.17 -43.97
CA LEU A 9 12.35 23.10 -42.96
C LEU A 9 12.61 22.32 -41.68
N SER A 10 13.88 21.99 -41.50
CA SER A 10 14.45 21.46 -40.27
C SER A 10 14.69 22.65 -39.33
N LEU A 11 14.09 22.67 -38.14
CA LEU A 11 14.51 23.56 -37.07
C LEU A 11 14.91 22.71 -35.86
N ALA A 12 16.22 22.55 -35.71
CA ALA A 12 16.83 22.03 -34.50
C ALA A 12 16.87 23.15 -33.46
N ALA A 13 16.26 22.90 -32.29
CA ALA A 13 16.47 23.71 -31.10
C ALA A 13 17.14 22.81 -30.04
N THR A 14 18.47 22.78 -30.08
CA THR A 14 19.31 22.27 -28.98
C THR A 14 19.42 23.36 -27.92
N LEU A 15 18.71 23.22 -26.79
CA LEU A 15 19.07 23.87 -25.54
C LEU A 15 20.08 22.98 -24.81
N GLY A 16 21.33 23.42 -24.76
CA GLY A 16 22.36 22.79 -23.93
C GLY A 16 22.20 23.23 -22.48
N ILE A 17 21.85 22.30 -21.60
CA ILE A 17 22.05 22.44 -20.15
C ILE A 17 23.40 21.80 -19.84
N ALA A 18 24.39 22.61 -19.51
CA ALA A 18 25.68 22.15 -19.03
C ALA A 18 25.55 21.70 -17.56
N VAL A 19 25.59 20.39 -17.33
CA VAL A 19 25.78 19.82 -15.98
C VAL A 19 27.28 19.79 -15.71
N VAL A 20 27.76 20.68 -14.85
CA VAL A 20 29.10 20.62 -14.28
C VAL A 20 29.04 19.70 -13.07
N ALA A 21 29.57 18.48 -13.20
CA ALA A 21 29.83 17.61 -12.07
C ALA A 21 31.08 18.09 -11.31
N PRO A 22 31.05 18.31 -9.98
CA PRO A 22 32.27 18.53 -9.22
C PRO A 22 33.01 17.20 -9.05
N GLN A 23 34.23 17.13 -9.58
CA GLN A 23 35.17 16.05 -9.32
C GLN A 23 35.61 16.08 -7.85
N ALA A 24 35.57 14.91 -7.21
CA ALA A 24 36.06 14.71 -5.86
C ALA A 24 37.59 14.89 -5.79
N PHE A 25 38.04 15.79 -4.92
CA PHE A 25 39.43 15.88 -4.51
C PHE A 25 39.71 14.81 -3.44
N ALA A 26 40.59 13.87 -3.76
CA ALA A 26 41.27 13.04 -2.77
C ALA A 26 42.59 13.74 -2.41
N ASP A 27 42.75 14.15 -1.15
CA ASP A 27 44.05 14.57 -0.62
C ASP A 27 44.70 13.42 0.18
N PRO A 28 46.03 13.24 0.07
CA PRO A 28 46.73 12.12 0.69
C PRO A 28 47.19 12.50 2.11
N ALA A 29 46.77 11.74 3.12
CA ALA A 29 47.36 11.80 4.46
C ALA A 29 48.05 10.48 4.80
N GLY A 30 49.29 10.59 5.27
CA GLY A 30 50.27 9.52 5.33
C GLY A 30 50.04 8.44 6.40
N THR A 31 50.70 7.31 6.14
CA THR A 31 50.90 6.17 7.05
C THR A 31 51.56 6.56 8.37
N PRO A 32 51.15 5.90 9.47
CA PRO A 32 52.14 5.15 10.25
C PRO A 32 51.64 3.79 10.81
N GLY A 33 52.55 2.81 10.83
CA GLY A 33 52.65 1.80 11.90
C GLY A 33 51.99 0.44 11.68
N SER A 34 52.79 -0.54 11.24
CA SER A 34 52.45 -1.97 11.15
C SER A 34 52.39 -2.69 12.50
N ALA A 35 51.34 -3.47 12.74
CA ALA A 35 51.32 -4.62 13.64
C ALA A 35 50.74 -5.85 12.89
N PRO A 36 51.27 -7.07 13.06
CA PRO A 36 50.99 -8.18 12.15
C PRO A 36 49.64 -8.83 12.44
N ALA A 37 48.74 -8.84 11.46
CA ALA A 37 47.55 -9.68 11.45
C ALA A 37 47.90 -11.08 10.92
N SER A 38 47.39 -12.11 11.58
CA SER A 38 47.47 -13.52 11.16
C SER A 38 46.83 -13.72 9.78
N PRO A 39 47.32 -14.67 8.97
CA PRO A 39 46.89 -14.80 7.58
C PRO A 39 45.43 -15.27 7.51
N PRO A 40 44.59 -14.66 6.63
CA PRO A 40 43.30 -15.21 6.30
C PRO A 40 43.49 -16.54 5.57
N SER A 41 42.75 -17.57 5.98
CA SER A 41 42.65 -18.83 5.25
C SER A 41 42.05 -18.55 3.87
N SER A 42 42.90 -18.57 2.84
CA SER A 42 42.51 -18.46 1.45
C SER A 42 41.83 -19.75 1.00
N ASN A 43 40.52 -19.71 0.77
CA ASN A 43 39.85 -20.56 -0.22
C ASN A 43 39.51 -19.75 -1.49
N ALA A 44 40.33 -18.73 -1.80
CA ALA A 44 40.31 -18.07 -3.11
C ALA A 44 41.00 -18.99 -4.12
N GLY A 45 40.21 -19.79 -4.86
CA GLY A 45 40.75 -20.69 -5.88
C GLY A 45 39.86 -21.84 -6.31
N LYS A 46 38.67 -22.02 -5.71
CA LYS A 46 37.66 -22.89 -6.33
C LYS A 46 36.82 -22.05 -7.31
N PRO A 47 36.60 -22.50 -8.55
CA PRO A 47 35.59 -21.90 -9.41
C PRO A 47 34.27 -21.83 -8.64
N LEU A 48 33.59 -20.69 -8.69
CA LEU A 48 32.19 -20.63 -8.28
C LEU A 48 31.45 -21.66 -9.13
N ASP A 49 30.89 -22.67 -8.46
CA ASP A 49 29.95 -23.58 -9.08
C ASP A 49 28.77 -22.73 -9.58
N PRO A 50 28.48 -22.66 -10.90
CA PRO A 50 27.40 -21.83 -11.41
C PRO A 50 26.01 -22.36 -11.03
N GLU A 51 25.92 -23.47 -10.32
CA GLU A 51 24.68 -23.93 -9.71
C GLU A 51 24.45 -23.20 -8.37
N LEU A 52 23.51 -22.25 -8.39
CA LEU A 52 22.69 -21.88 -7.24
C LEU A 52 22.03 -23.17 -6.69
N THR A 53 22.75 -23.88 -5.84
CA THR A 53 22.34 -25.17 -5.26
C THR A 53 21.20 -25.05 -4.24
N SER A 54 20.65 -23.85 -4.02
CA SER A 54 19.38 -23.72 -3.32
C SER A 54 18.21 -24.27 -4.14
N LYS A 55 18.33 -24.44 -5.48
CA LYS A 55 17.25 -24.97 -6.31
C LYS A 55 17.36 -26.48 -6.61
N SER A 56 18.55 -27.06 -6.66
CA SER A 56 18.71 -28.50 -6.96
C SER A 56 18.35 -29.44 -5.79
N GLN A 57 18.25 -28.92 -4.56
CA GLN A 57 17.66 -29.66 -3.44
C GLN A 57 16.11 -29.62 -3.43
N TYR A 58 15.48 -28.72 -4.20
CA TYR A 58 14.02 -28.70 -4.37
C TYR A 58 13.54 -29.76 -5.37
N ASP A 59 14.26 -29.98 -6.47
CA ASP A 59 13.89 -30.97 -7.50
C ASP A 59 14.14 -32.43 -7.08
N ALA A 60 14.80 -32.67 -5.94
CA ALA A 60 15.11 -34.01 -5.42
C ALA A 60 13.97 -34.66 -4.60
N GLY A 61 12.74 -34.10 -4.66
CA GLY A 61 11.53 -34.80 -4.23
C GLY A 61 11.38 -35.01 -2.71
N GLY A 62 11.94 -34.14 -1.88
CA GLY A 62 11.93 -34.28 -0.41
C GLY A 62 11.16 -33.23 0.39
N ALA A 63 10.76 -32.12 -0.23
CA ALA A 63 10.00 -31.06 0.46
C ALA A 63 8.72 -30.77 -0.32
N THR A 64 7.59 -31.23 0.20
CA THR A 64 6.31 -30.59 -0.12
C THR A 64 6.40 -29.18 0.42
N THR A 65 6.33 -28.17 -0.44
CA THR A 65 5.97 -26.82 0.00
C THR A 65 4.72 -26.98 0.86
N PRO A 66 4.69 -26.55 2.14
CA PRO A 66 3.41 -26.28 2.76
C PRO A 66 2.74 -25.31 1.79
N THR A 67 1.53 -25.61 1.34
CA THR A 67 0.66 -24.71 0.57
C THR A 67 0.20 -23.55 1.47
N GLY A 68 1.18 -22.94 2.13
CA GLY A 68 1.14 -22.52 3.52
C GLY A 68 0.39 -21.23 3.70
N ASP A 69 -0.92 -21.35 3.91
CA ASP A 69 -1.49 -20.60 5.01
C ASP A 69 -0.92 -21.24 6.28
N LEU A 70 -0.30 -20.43 7.16
CA LEU A 70 -0.02 -20.87 8.52
C LEU A 70 -1.38 -21.03 9.21
N LEU A 71 -2.05 -22.16 8.95
CA LEU A 71 -3.22 -22.53 9.71
C LEU A 71 -2.78 -22.59 11.18
N PRO A 72 -3.51 -21.95 12.11
CA PRO A 72 -3.24 -22.17 13.53
C PRO A 72 -3.28 -23.68 13.77
N ASP A 73 -2.36 -24.19 14.60
CA ASP A 73 -2.19 -25.63 14.87
C ASP A 73 -3.55 -26.35 14.87
N ASP A 74 -3.65 -27.47 14.15
CA ASP A 74 -4.85 -28.29 13.83
C ASP A 74 -5.76 -28.68 15.03
N GLU A 75 -5.40 -28.25 16.25
CA GLU A 75 -6.21 -28.37 17.47
C GLU A 75 -7.00 -27.10 17.84
N SER A 76 -6.78 -25.97 17.15
CA SER A 76 -7.51 -24.74 17.39
C SER A 76 -8.89 -24.83 16.71
N HIS A 77 -9.92 -25.05 17.53
CA HIS A 77 -11.33 -24.95 17.12
C HIS A 77 -11.77 -23.49 16.87
N GLN A 78 -10.82 -22.57 16.74
CA GLN A 78 -11.13 -21.16 16.56
C GLN A 78 -11.52 -20.93 15.10
N PRO A 79 -12.63 -20.22 14.86
CA PRO A 79 -12.98 -19.77 13.52
C PRO A 79 -11.90 -18.88 12.93
N VAL A 80 -11.78 -18.92 11.61
CA VAL A 80 -10.88 -18.08 10.81
C VAL A 80 -11.68 -17.42 9.70
N THR A 81 -11.32 -16.19 9.34
CA THR A 81 -11.85 -15.53 8.16
C THR A 81 -11.13 -16.02 6.92
N VAL A 82 -11.89 -16.34 5.89
CA VAL A 82 -11.42 -16.81 4.59
C VAL A 82 -11.90 -15.83 3.52
N ILE A 83 -10.96 -15.30 2.74
CA ILE A 83 -11.27 -14.55 1.52
C ILE A 83 -11.51 -15.55 0.39
N VAL A 84 -12.62 -15.39 -0.32
CA VAL A 84 -13.05 -16.27 -1.42
C VAL A 84 -13.22 -15.45 -2.69
N GLU A 85 -12.45 -15.78 -3.73
CA GLU A 85 -12.70 -15.27 -5.09
C GLU A 85 -13.45 -16.33 -5.90
N LEU A 86 -14.46 -15.89 -6.63
CA LEU A 86 -15.31 -16.75 -7.45
C LEU A 86 -14.74 -16.96 -8.85
N GLU A 87 -15.16 -18.07 -9.48
CA GLU A 87 -14.90 -18.31 -10.90
C GLU A 87 -15.63 -17.27 -11.77
N GLU A 88 -14.99 -16.82 -12.85
CA GLU A 88 -15.60 -15.87 -13.78
C GLU A 88 -16.81 -16.49 -14.52
N GLY A 89 -17.83 -15.68 -14.80
CA GLY A 89 -19.00 -16.09 -15.57
C GLY A 89 -20.03 -16.88 -14.75
N ASP A 90 -20.66 -17.88 -15.36
CA ASP A 90 -21.72 -18.70 -14.75
C ASP A 90 -21.23 -20.08 -14.27
N ALA A 91 -19.92 -20.23 -14.10
CA ALA A 91 -19.34 -21.47 -13.63
C ALA A 91 -19.87 -21.82 -12.23
N GLY A 92 -20.29 -23.08 -12.04
CA GLY A 92 -20.98 -23.51 -10.83
C GLY A 92 -22.42 -23.01 -10.63
N VAL A 93 -22.98 -22.20 -11.54
CA VAL A 93 -24.38 -21.74 -11.45
C VAL A 93 -25.26 -22.66 -12.29
N ALA A 94 -26.26 -23.29 -11.65
CA ALA A 94 -27.21 -24.17 -12.33
C ALA A 94 -27.84 -23.44 -13.53
N TRP A 95 -28.03 -24.15 -14.66
CA TRP A 95 -28.36 -23.52 -15.95
C TRP A 95 -29.63 -22.63 -15.93
N TYR A 96 -30.59 -22.91 -15.06
CA TYR A 96 -31.81 -22.12 -14.87
C TYR A 96 -31.62 -20.85 -14.01
N ARG A 97 -30.41 -20.65 -13.49
CA ARG A 97 -29.94 -19.53 -12.66
C ARG A 97 -28.82 -18.73 -13.33
N ARG A 98 -28.48 -19.01 -14.59
CA ARG A 98 -27.42 -18.32 -15.37
C ARG A 98 -27.78 -16.90 -15.82
N ALA A 99 -28.92 -16.39 -15.40
CA ALA A 99 -29.35 -14.99 -15.58
C ALA A 99 -29.44 -14.22 -14.25
N LEU A 100 -28.81 -14.74 -13.20
CA LEU A 100 -28.78 -14.14 -11.87
C LEU A 100 -27.82 -12.93 -11.81
N SER A 101 -28.15 -11.94 -10.98
CA SER A 101 -27.23 -10.87 -10.57
C SER A 101 -26.02 -11.45 -9.81
N ALA A 102 -24.93 -10.69 -9.72
CA ALA A 102 -23.73 -11.06 -8.96
C ALA A 102 -24.07 -11.54 -7.54
N ASP A 103 -24.96 -10.81 -6.84
CA ASP A 103 -25.50 -11.19 -5.52
C ASP A 103 -26.02 -12.63 -5.45
N ALA A 104 -26.78 -13.04 -6.46
CA ALA A 104 -27.42 -14.34 -6.44
C ALA A 104 -26.46 -15.46 -6.85
N LYS A 105 -25.33 -15.13 -7.50
CA LYS A 105 -24.19 -16.05 -7.64
C LYS A 105 -23.46 -16.23 -6.30
N ARG A 106 -23.09 -15.13 -5.63
CA ARG A 106 -22.48 -15.16 -4.28
C ARG A 106 -23.34 -15.96 -3.30
N ALA A 107 -24.64 -15.66 -3.22
CA ALA A 107 -25.57 -16.38 -2.34
C ALA A 107 -25.64 -17.89 -2.63
N ALA A 108 -25.58 -18.30 -3.91
CA ALA A 108 -25.59 -19.71 -4.28
C ALA A 108 -24.29 -20.42 -3.88
N VAL A 109 -23.13 -19.77 -4.04
CA VAL A 109 -21.84 -20.33 -3.62
C VAL A 109 -21.76 -20.39 -2.09
N LYS A 110 -22.16 -19.33 -1.38
CA LYS A 110 -22.22 -19.28 0.10
C LYS A 110 -23.05 -20.43 0.68
N GLU A 111 -24.18 -20.77 0.05
CA GLU A 111 -25.01 -21.90 0.49
C GLU A 111 -24.34 -23.27 0.27
N ARG A 112 -23.61 -23.43 -0.85
CA ARG A 112 -22.80 -24.64 -1.07
C ARG A 112 -21.66 -24.74 -0.05
N ILE A 113 -20.99 -23.62 0.24
CA ILE A 113 -19.96 -23.55 1.28
C ILE A 113 -20.55 -23.95 2.63
N ARG A 114 -21.69 -23.40 3.03
CA ARG A 114 -22.37 -23.77 4.28
C ARG A 114 -22.63 -25.27 4.38
N THR A 115 -23.07 -25.89 3.29
CA THR A 115 -23.28 -27.35 3.22
C THR A 115 -21.96 -28.13 3.33
N ALA A 116 -20.91 -27.68 2.64
CA ALA A 116 -19.59 -28.33 2.67
C ALA A 116 -18.91 -28.21 4.04
N VAL A 117 -19.01 -27.05 4.69
CA VAL A 117 -18.47 -26.80 6.04
C VAL A 117 -19.16 -27.70 7.06
N GLU A 118 -20.50 -27.76 7.07
CA GLU A 118 -21.23 -28.63 8.01
C GLU A 118 -20.90 -30.11 7.78
N ALA A 119 -20.63 -30.54 6.54
CA ALA A 119 -20.21 -31.91 6.25
C ALA A 119 -18.78 -32.21 6.71
N ALA A 120 -17.87 -31.24 6.63
CA ALA A 120 -16.47 -31.39 6.99
C ALA A 120 -16.23 -31.31 8.51
N VAL A 121 -16.91 -30.39 9.18
CA VAL A 121 -16.77 -30.11 10.63
C VAL A 121 -18.13 -30.03 11.34
N PRO A 122 -18.87 -31.15 11.45
CA PRO A 122 -20.26 -31.13 11.93
C PRO A 122 -20.41 -30.52 13.34
N GLY A 123 -21.37 -29.60 13.49
CA GLY A 123 -21.68 -28.96 14.76
C GLY A 123 -20.66 -27.95 15.28
N GLN A 124 -19.58 -27.67 14.54
CA GLN A 124 -18.70 -26.54 14.85
C GLN A 124 -19.36 -25.23 14.39
N VAL A 125 -19.14 -24.17 15.16
CA VAL A 125 -19.76 -22.86 14.93
C VAL A 125 -18.73 -21.76 14.89
N THR A 126 -19.12 -20.68 14.22
CA THR A 126 -18.44 -19.41 14.08
C THR A 126 -18.94 -18.42 15.14
N SER A 127 -18.37 -17.21 15.15
CA SER A 127 -18.79 -16.08 15.97
C SER A 127 -20.29 -15.74 15.85
N GLY A 128 -20.88 -15.99 14.67
CA GLY A 128 -22.31 -15.81 14.39
C GLY A 128 -23.21 -16.95 14.88
N GLY A 129 -22.64 -17.99 15.49
CA GLY A 129 -23.38 -19.13 16.06
C GLY A 129 -23.84 -20.18 15.05
N GLY A 130 -23.47 -20.05 13.77
CA GLY A 130 -23.70 -21.05 12.72
C GLY A 130 -22.39 -21.62 12.14
N PRO A 131 -22.44 -22.54 11.17
CA PRO A 131 -21.23 -23.10 10.57
C PRO A 131 -20.44 -22.09 9.72
N VAL A 132 -21.08 -20.99 9.29
CA VAL A 132 -20.47 -19.91 8.50
C VAL A 132 -21.04 -18.57 8.96
N THR A 133 -20.18 -17.58 9.23
CA THR A 133 -20.56 -16.16 9.37
C THR A 133 -20.18 -15.42 8.09
N GLU A 134 -21.07 -14.58 7.58
CA GLU A 134 -20.72 -13.68 6.46
C GLU A 134 -20.01 -12.46 7.00
N VAL A 135 -18.89 -12.08 6.38
CA VAL A 135 -18.07 -10.94 6.81
C VAL A 135 -18.24 -9.78 5.84
N GLU A 136 -17.97 -9.99 4.55
CA GLU A 136 -17.96 -8.91 3.54
C GLU A 136 -18.25 -9.44 2.13
N ASP A 137 -18.79 -8.60 1.25
CA ASP A 137 -18.96 -8.90 -0.18
C ASP A 137 -18.14 -7.94 -1.06
N TYR A 138 -17.59 -8.45 -2.15
CA TYR A 138 -16.77 -7.67 -3.10
C TYR A 138 -17.36 -7.77 -4.51
N GLU A 139 -17.38 -6.65 -5.25
CA GLU A 139 -18.06 -6.58 -6.56
C GLU A 139 -17.23 -5.93 -7.68
N HIS A 140 -16.41 -4.94 -7.36
CA HIS A 140 -15.79 -4.05 -8.35
C HIS A 140 -14.34 -4.43 -8.67
N VAL A 141 -13.54 -4.81 -7.68
CA VAL A 141 -12.13 -5.21 -7.88
C VAL A 141 -11.94 -6.71 -7.91
N MET A 142 -12.89 -7.47 -7.36
CA MET A 142 -13.02 -8.91 -7.53
C MET A 142 -14.46 -9.34 -7.31
N GLU A 143 -14.87 -10.43 -7.97
CA GLU A 143 -16.12 -11.10 -7.63
C GLU A 143 -15.83 -12.08 -6.50
N GLY A 144 -16.29 -11.78 -5.28
CA GLY A 144 -15.90 -12.55 -4.12
C GLY A 144 -16.62 -12.13 -2.83
N PHE A 145 -16.18 -12.74 -1.73
CA PHE A 145 -16.64 -12.41 -0.39
C PHE A 145 -15.65 -12.89 0.67
N ALA A 146 -15.76 -12.34 1.88
CA ALA A 146 -15.12 -12.83 3.08
C ALA A 146 -16.15 -13.56 3.96
N ILE A 147 -15.75 -14.71 4.52
CA ILE A 147 -16.58 -15.50 5.44
C ILE A 147 -15.74 -16.02 6.60
N GLU A 148 -16.33 -16.10 7.78
CA GLU A 148 -15.76 -16.85 8.89
C GLU A 148 -16.18 -18.31 8.80
N VAL A 149 -15.24 -19.24 8.97
CA VAL A 149 -15.48 -20.69 9.02
C VAL A 149 -14.59 -21.32 10.11
N PRO A 150 -14.95 -22.48 10.68
CA PRO A 150 -14.01 -23.21 11.54
C PRO A 150 -12.71 -23.53 10.78
N ALA A 151 -11.55 -23.42 11.43
CA ALA A 151 -10.24 -23.59 10.77
C ALA A 151 -10.10 -24.92 9.99
N GLY A 152 -10.65 -26.01 10.52
CA GLY A 152 -10.64 -27.32 9.86
C GLY A 152 -11.48 -27.41 8.57
N ALA A 153 -12.26 -26.37 8.23
CA ALA A 153 -13.14 -26.34 7.07
C ALA A 153 -12.54 -25.63 5.84
N VAL A 154 -11.36 -25.01 5.94
CA VAL A 154 -10.76 -24.22 4.85
C VAL A 154 -10.61 -25.03 3.56
N GLU A 155 -10.14 -26.28 3.64
CA GLU A 155 -10.04 -27.16 2.47
C GLU A 155 -11.41 -27.52 1.87
N ALA A 156 -12.45 -27.63 2.70
CA ALA A 156 -13.80 -27.86 2.21
C ALA A 156 -14.31 -26.65 1.41
N VAL A 157 -14.00 -25.41 1.85
CA VAL A 157 -14.30 -24.18 1.12
C VAL A 157 -13.61 -24.18 -0.25
N ARG A 158 -12.31 -24.51 -0.29
CA ARG A 158 -11.51 -24.57 -1.53
C ARG A 158 -12.07 -25.54 -2.56
N GLY A 159 -12.69 -26.63 -2.11
CA GLY A 159 -13.29 -27.66 -2.97
C GLY A 159 -14.69 -27.35 -3.51
N VAL A 160 -15.30 -26.22 -3.14
CA VAL A 160 -16.68 -25.89 -3.55
C VAL A 160 -16.72 -25.44 -5.01
N GLU A 161 -17.65 -26.02 -5.78
CA GLU A 161 -17.92 -25.59 -7.16
C GLU A 161 -18.27 -24.08 -7.22
N GLY A 162 -17.58 -23.35 -8.09
CA GLY A 162 -17.70 -21.89 -8.23
C GLY A 162 -16.69 -21.08 -7.40
N VAL A 163 -15.91 -21.71 -6.51
CA VAL A 163 -14.76 -21.07 -5.84
C VAL A 163 -13.53 -21.21 -6.75
N LYS A 164 -12.95 -20.08 -7.15
CA LYS A 164 -11.71 -20.05 -7.92
C LYS A 164 -10.49 -20.20 -7.01
N ARG A 165 -10.52 -19.51 -5.86
CA ARG A 165 -9.50 -19.60 -4.82
C ARG A 165 -10.04 -19.13 -3.47
N ALA A 166 -9.46 -19.67 -2.41
CA ALA A 166 -9.78 -19.29 -1.04
C ALA A 166 -8.53 -19.36 -0.15
N PHE A 167 -8.31 -18.35 0.67
CA PHE A 167 -7.17 -18.27 1.59
C PHE A 167 -7.58 -17.64 2.92
N VAL A 168 -6.90 -18.04 3.99
CA VAL A 168 -7.10 -17.44 5.32
C VAL A 168 -6.58 -16.01 5.30
N GLU A 169 -7.38 -15.06 5.76
CA GLU A 169 -6.98 -13.66 5.81
C GLU A 169 -5.77 -13.45 6.72
N GLN A 170 -4.98 -12.42 6.42
CA GLN A 170 -4.00 -11.91 7.36
C GLN A 170 -4.42 -10.56 7.91
N THR A 171 -3.90 -10.25 9.09
CA THR A 171 -4.03 -8.94 9.72
C THR A 171 -2.65 -8.29 9.75
N VAL A 172 -2.55 -7.08 9.21
CA VAL A 172 -1.33 -6.27 9.29
C VAL A 172 -1.48 -5.24 10.41
N THR A 173 -0.47 -5.15 11.27
CA THR A 173 -0.33 -4.05 12.22
C THR A 173 0.78 -3.15 11.70
N PRO A 174 0.51 -1.90 11.31
CA PRO A 174 1.57 -1.00 10.88
C PRO A 174 2.55 -0.77 12.04
N SER A 175 3.82 -0.54 11.72
CA SER A 175 4.87 -0.31 12.70
C SER A 175 5.56 1.02 12.43
N TRP A 176 5.74 1.83 13.47
CA TRP A 176 6.39 3.14 13.41
C TRP A 176 6.93 3.51 14.79
N GLU A 177 7.80 4.51 14.83
CA GLU A 177 8.28 5.11 16.08
C GLU A 177 7.68 6.51 16.25
N GLU A 178 7.16 6.85 17.44
CA GLU A 178 6.61 8.18 17.76
C GLU A 178 7.45 8.92 18.81
N GLY A 179 7.42 10.27 18.77
CA GLY A 179 7.85 11.08 19.91
C GLY A 179 7.57 12.58 19.79
N TYR A 180 8.05 13.33 20.78
CA TYR A 180 7.53 14.67 21.12
C TYR A 180 8.54 15.84 21.04
N SER A 181 9.71 15.65 20.42
CA SER A 181 10.69 16.75 20.21
C SER A 181 11.31 16.73 18.81
N ALA A 182 11.29 17.90 18.14
CA ALA A 182 11.84 18.35 16.83
C ALA A 182 12.26 17.29 15.78
N PRO A 183 11.82 17.41 14.51
CA PRO A 183 11.97 18.58 13.63
C PRO A 183 10.65 19.29 13.24
N GLN A 184 10.72 20.39 12.47
CA GLN A 184 9.54 21.12 11.96
C GLN A 184 9.05 20.53 10.63
N ASN A 185 7.74 20.61 10.39
CA ASN A 185 7.10 20.26 9.10
C ASN A 185 7.80 20.91 7.89
N GLN A 186 8.35 22.12 8.04
CA GLN A 186 9.08 22.81 6.96
C GLN A 186 10.31 22.06 6.43
N TYR A 187 11.00 21.26 7.23
CA TYR A 187 12.24 20.63 6.75
C TYR A 187 12.00 19.55 5.69
N SER A 188 10.97 18.73 5.86
CA SER A 188 10.60 17.74 4.85
C SER A 188 9.98 18.40 3.61
N LEU A 189 9.28 19.53 3.78
CA LEU A 189 8.85 20.38 2.65
C LEU A 189 10.06 20.96 1.90
N ASP A 190 11.09 21.44 2.59
CA ASP A 190 12.32 21.95 1.97
C ASP A 190 13.10 20.86 1.22
N MET A 191 13.11 19.62 1.75
CA MET A 191 13.73 18.45 1.10
C MET A 191 13.06 18.12 -0.23
N THR A 192 11.73 18.25 -0.28
CA THR A 192 10.92 17.83 -1.41
C THR A 192 10.65 18.96 -2.40
N GLY A 193 10.64 20.21 -1.92
CA GLY A 193 10.27 21.41 -2.67
C GLY A 193 8.78 21.52 -3.00
N VAL A 194 7.92 20.66 -2.43
CA VAL A 194 6.48 20.58 -2.78
C VAL A 194 5.70 21.82 -2.34
N ASP A 195 6.17 22.52 -1.32
CA ASP A 195 5.60 23.79 -0.88
C ASP A 195 5.90 24.96 -1.85
N ARG A 196 6.87 24.80 -2.76
CA ARG A 196 7.35 25.86 -3.68
C ARG A 196 6.74 25.79 -5.08
N ILE A 197 6.03 24.71 -5.41
CA ILE A 197 5.34 24.58 -6.71
C ILE A 197 4.00 25.31 -6.71
N SER A 198 3.46 25.62 -7.89
CA SER A 198 2.16 26.28 -8.02
C SER A 198 0.98 25.35 -7.78
N GLN A 199 1.15 24.07 -8.10
CA GLN A 199 0.14 23.04 -7.89
C GLN A 199 0.04 22.72 -6.40
N LYS A 200 -1.18 22.45 -5.98
CA LYS A 200 -1.54 22.12 -4.59
C LYS A 200 -2.46 20.91 -4.52
N GLY A 201 -2.73 20.25 -5.65
CA GLY A 201 -3.66 19.13 -5.76
C GLY A 201 -5.12 19.58 -5.92
N ASP A 202 -5.38 20.82 -6.32
CA ASP A 202 -6.76 21.29 -6.49
C ASP A 202 -7.49 20.43 -7.52
N GLY A 203 -8.71 19.98 -7.16
CA GLY A 203 -9.54 19.12 -7.99
C GLY A 203 -9.12 17.66 -8.07
N THR A 204 -8.14 17.26 -7.25
CA THR A 204 -7.73 15.85 -7.11
C THR A 204 -8.15 15.26 -5.77
N THR A 205 -8.05 13.95 -5.67
CA THR A 205 -8.47 13.15 -4.51
C THR A 205 -7.40 12.15 -4.11
N ILE A 206 -7.19 12.01 -2.80
CA ILE A 206 -6.28 11.03 -2.22
C ILE A 206 -7.09 10.16 -1.26
N ALA A 207 -7.18 8.87 -1.55
CA ALA A 207 -7.70 7.89 -0.60
C ALA A 207 -6.59 7.45 0.35
N ILE A 208 -6.87 7.45 1.65
CA ILE A 208 -5.96 6.94 2.67
C ILE A 208 -6.61 5.71 3.30
N ILE A 209 -6.00 4.53 3.11
CA ILE A 209 -6.41 3.29 3.77
C ILE A 209 -5.47 3.07 4.96
N ASP A 210 -5.98 3.21 6.19
CA ASP A 210 -5.14 3.20 7.40
C ASP A 210 -5.93 2.84 8.68
N THR A 211 -5.32 2.99 9.86
CA THR A 211 -5.86 2.57 11.16
C THR A 211 -7.04 3.41 11.63
N GLY A 212 -6.99 4.73 11.49
CA GLY A 212 -8.03 5.64 12.02
C GLY A 212 -7.68 7.12 11.84
N PHE A 213 -8.71 7.96 11.83
CA PHE A 213 -8.61 9.35 11.42
C PHE A 213 -9.38 10.31 12.36
N ASP A 214 -8.67 11.22 13.02
CA ASP A 214 -9.29 12.36 13.69
C ASP A 214 -9.74 13.40 12.66
N THR A 215 -10.96 13.22 12.16
CA THR A 215 -11.58 14.10 11.17
C THR A 215 -11.91 15.50 11.72
N THR A 216 -11.86 15.68 13.04
CA THR A 216 -12.11 16.96 13.71
C THR A 216 -10.85 17.81 13.86
N HIS A 217 -9.69 17.26 13.50
CA HIS A 217 -8.41 17.92 13.65
C HIS A 217 -8.31 19.19 12.81
N GLU A 218 -7.83 20.28 13.41
CA GLU A 218 -7.64 21.58 12.73
C GLU A 218 -6.73 21.53 11.49
N ALA A 219 -5.89 20.50 11.33
CA ALA A 219 -5.03 20.30 10.17
C ALA A 219 -5.83 20.13 8.87
N PHE A 220 -7.10 19.73 8.97
CA PHE A 220 -8.02 19.52 7.86
C PHE A 220 -9.13 20.58 7.78
N SER A 221 -8.96 21.71 8.47
CA SER A 221 -9.96 22.78 8.56
C SER A 221 -9.81 23.88 7.50
N GLY A 222 -8.76 23.83 6.67
CA GLY A 222 -8.54 24.81 5.63
C GLY A 222 -9.63 24.77 4.55
N ALA A 223 -10.07 25.94 4.11
CA ALA A 223 -11.05 26.03 3.02
C ALA A 223 -10.43 25.57 1.69
N LEU A 224 -11.22 24.88 0.89
CA LEU A 224 -10.93 24.58 -0.51
C LEU A 224 -11.74 25.51 -1.42
N ASP A 225 -11.29 25.69 -2.66
CA ASP A 225 -12.11 26.32 -3.69
C ASP A 225 -13.20 25.34 -4.15
N GLU A 226 -14.44 25.59 -3.70
CA GLU A 226 -15.62 24.79 -4.02
C GLU A 226 -15.91 24.70 -5.53
N SER A 227 -15.36 25.60 -6.35
CA SER A 227 -15.53 25.52 -7.80
C SER A 227 -14.61 24.49 -8.46
N THR A 228 -13.59 24.01 -7.74
CA THR A 228 -12.59 23.08 -8.27
C THR A 228 -12.61 21.72 -7.58
N VAL A 229 -13.33 21.52 -6.47
CA VAL A 229 -13.36 20.21 -5.77
C VAL A 229 -13.86 19.08 -6.68
N ALA A 230 -13.26 17.89 -6.56
CA ALA A 230 -13.68 16.71 -7.30
C ALA A 230 -15.05 16.19 -6.82
N TYR A 231 -15.26 16.21 -5.50
CA TYR A 231 -16.48 15.79 -4.84
C TYR A 231 -17.15 16.93 -4.10
N THR A 232 -18.35 17.29 -4.55
CA THR A 232 -19.31 18.05 -3.75
C THR A 232 -20.13 17.11 -2.89
N TYR A 233 -20.87 17.63 -1.92
CA TYR A 233 -21.82 16.85 -1.14
C TYR A 233 -22.78 16.01 -2.01
N ASP A 234 -23.30 16.58 -3.10
CA ASP A 234 -24.26 15.90 -3.98
C ASP A 234 -23.60 14.81 -4.83
N SER A 235 -22.39 15.07 -5.36
CA SER A 235 -21.70 14.08 -6.20
C SER A 235 -21.22 12.89 -5.39
N ILE A 236 -20.70 13.10 -4.17
CA ILE A 236 -20.29 11.98 -3.30
C ILE A 236 -21.50 11.21 -2.76
N SER A 237 -22.59 11.89 -2.39
CA SER A 237 -23.83 11.21 -1.99
C SER A 237 -24.44 10.36 -3.11
N SER A 238 -24.17 10.71 -4.37
CA SER A 238 -24.57 9.91 -5.52
C SER A 238 -23.63 8.73 -5.75
N ALA A 239 -22.31 8.95 -5.67
CA ALA A 239 -21.29 7.91 -5.82
C ALA A 239 -21.43 6.81 -4.76
N ARG A 240 -21.77 7.18 -3.51
CA ARG A 240 -21.99 6.26 -2.38
C ARG A 240 -23.01 5.15 -2.64
N ARG A 241 -23.94 5.35 -3.57
CA ARG A 241 -24.98 4.36 -3.90
C ARG A 241 -24.45 3.17 -4.71
N GLY A 242 -23.26 3.31 -5.29
CA GLY A 242 -22.56 2.24 -6.00
C GLY A 242 -21.54 1.51 -5.14
N LEU A 243 -21.35 1.90 -3.88
CA LEU A 243 -20.37 1.26 -2.98
C LEU A 243 -20.91 -0.07 -2.45
N SER A 244 -20.00 -1.03 -2.29
CA SER A 244 -20.33 -2.35 -1.75
C SER A 244 -20.48 -2.27 -0.23
N SER A 245 -19.47 -1.71 0.43
CA SER A 245 -19.37 -1.72 1.91
C SER A 245 -19.57 -0.34 2.51
N GLY A 246 -18.89 0.68 1.96
CA GLY A 246 -18.88 2.06 2.48
C GLY A 246 -20.07 2.93 2.08
N TRP A 247 -21.19 2.33 1.66
CA TRP A 247 -22.40 3.07 1.27
C TRP A 247 -22.92 4.00 2.39
N ALA A 248 -22.65 3.67 3.66
CA ALA A 248 -22.99 4.47 4.84
C ALA A 248 -21.98 5.57 5.19
N GLY A 249 -20.86 5.71 4.47
CA GLY A 249 -19.79 6.68 4.74
C GLY A 249 -20.23 8.12 4.95
N ALA A 250 -19.59 8.85 5.86
CA ALA A 250 -19.94 10.22 6.19
C ALA A 250 -19.31 11.25 5.23
N TYR A 251 -20.06 12.30 4.91
CA TYR A 251 -19.48 13.56 4.44
C TYR A 251 -19.12 14.40 5.65
N VAL A 252 -17.84 14.76 5.80
CA VAL A 252 -17.37 15.56 6.93
C VAL A 252 -17.25 17.04 6.54
N SER A 253 -16.56 17.31 5.44
CA SER A 253 -16.32 18.66 4.93
C SER A 253 -15.92 18.61 3.46
N SER A 254 -15.74 19.76 2.82
CA SER A 254 -15.19 19.80 1.45
C SER A 254 -13.77 19.27 1.40
N LYS A 255 -13.01 19.31 2.51
CA LYS A 255 -11.69 18.68 2.61
C LYS A 255 -11.76 17.16 2.71
N ILE A 256 -12.76 16.65 3.43
CA ILE A 256 -13.00 15.22 3.68
C ILE A 256 -14.41 14.87 3.20
N PRO A 257 -14.61 14.69 1.88
CA PRO A 257 -15.93 14.40 1.32
C PRO A 257 -16.42 12.99 1.66
N PHE A 258 -15.53 12.07 2.05
CA PHE A 258 -15.88 10.69 2.40
C PHE A 258 -15.03 10.18 3.57
N ALA A 259 -15.68 9.57 4.56
CA ALA A 259 -15.06 8.85 5.67
C ALA A 259 -15.89 7.60 6.00
N TYR A 260 -15.26 6.43 6.02
CA TYR A 260 -15.93 5.19 6.42
C TYR A 260 -14.96 4.22 7.10
N ASP A 261 -15.48 3.46 8.06
CA ASP A 261 -14.81 2.42 8.80
C ASP A 261 -15.21 1.04 8.29
N TYR A 262 -14.32 0.47 7.48
CA TYR A 262 -14.39 -0.88 6.95
C TYR A 262 -13.94 -1.94 7.96
N GLY A 263 -13.20 -1.56 9.00
CA GLY A 263 -12.76 -2.47 10.06
C GLY A 263 -13.93 -2.88 10.97
N ASP A 264 -14.82 -1.95 11.28
CA ASP A 264 -15.94 -2.16 12.19
C ASP A 264 -17.33 -2.00 11.53
N GLY A 265 -17.39 -1.58 10.27
CA GLY A 265 -18.61 -1.54 9.46
C GLY A 265 -19.53 -0.35 9.77
N ASP A 266 -18.96 0.81 10.07
CA ASP A 266 -19.72 2.03 10.36
C ASP A 266 -19.04 3.31 9.83
N SER A 267 -19.61 4.47 10.14
CA SER A 267 -19.08 5.77 9.67
C SER A 267 -18.11 6.45 10.66
N ASP A 268 -17.79 5.80 11.78
CA ASP A 268 -16.97 6.36 12.84
C ASP A 268 -15.49 6.02 12.66
N VAL A 269 -14.83 6.86 11.87
CA VAL A 269 -13.40 6.69 11.61
C VAL A 269 -12.50 7.20 12.74
N ILE A 270 -13.06 7.75 13.83
CA ILE A 270 -12.29 8.43 14.86
C ILE A 270 -11.61 7.41 15.78
N PRO A 271 -10.31 7.58 16.07
CA PRO A 271 -9.59 6.75 17.04
C PRO A 271 -10.15 6.88 18.47
N HIS A 272 -11.04 5.97 18.91
CA HIS A 272 -11.59 5.97 20.28
C HIS A 272 -10.82 5.07 21.25
N THR A 273 -9.94 4.21 20.74
CA THR A 273 -9.29 3.15 21.52
C THR A 273 -7.81 3.44 21.77
N SER A 274 -7.21 2.69 22.71
CA SER A 274 -5.77 2.75 22.98
C SER A 274 -4.91 1.94 22.00
N HIS A 275 -5.51 1.30 20.99
CA HIS A 275 -4.82 0.34 20.12
C HIS A 275 -4.19 1.00 18.90
N ASN A 276 -3.12 1.79 19.08
CA ASN A 276 -2.27 2.33 17.99
C ASN A 276 -3.05 2.91 16.78
N MET A 277 -4.17 3.59 17.01
CA MET A 277 -5.02 4.12 15.94
C MET A 277 -4.68 5.57 15.55
N SER A 278 -3.55 6.11 16.04
CA SER A 278 -3.07 7.46 15.72
C SER A 278 -2.52 7.61 14.31
N HIS A 279 -2.07 6.50 13.71
CA HIS A 279 -1.26 6.47 12.50
C HIS A 279 -1.94 7.11 11.29
N GLY A 280 -3.21 6.78 11.01
CA GLY A 280 -3.92 7.29 9.84
C GLY A 280 -4.06 8.82 9.84
N THR A 281 -4.27 9.43 11.02
CA THR A 281 -4.32 10.90 11.18
C THR A 281 -3.00 11.55 10.78
N HIS A 282 -1.88 10.93 11.19
CA HIS A 282 -0.54 11.40 10.86
C HIS A 282 -0.24 11.32 9.36
N VAL A 283 -0.57 10.18 8.76
CA VAL A 283 -0.44 9.92 7.31
C VAL A 283 -1.29 10.89 6.50
N ALA A 284 -2.56 11.08 6.84
CA ALA A 284 -3.45 12.03 6.17
C ALA A 284 -2.94 13.47 6.27
N GLY A 285 -2.35 13.85 7.40
CA GLY A 285 -1.73 15.15 7.60
C GLY A 285 -0.56 15.41 6.64
N ILE A 286 0.31 14.41 6.43
CA ILE A 286 1.44 14.52 5.49
C ILE A 286 0.95 14.65 4.05
N ALA A 287 -0.08 13.88 3.68
CA ALA A 287 -0.60 13.88 2.33
C ALA A 287 -1.21 15.23 1.97
N ALA A 288 -2.08 15.77 2.83
CA ALA A 288 -2.95 16.87 2.41
C ALA A 288 -3.39 17.84 3.52
N ALA A 289 -2.74 17.94 4.68
CA ALA A 289 -3.12 18.99 5.64
C ALA A 289 -3.10 20.39 5.00
N ASN A 290 -4.09 21.22 5.33
CA ASN A 290 -4.29 22.55 4.75
C ASN A 290 -4.74 23.61 5.76
N GLY A 291 -4.64 23.30 7.05
CA GLY A 291 -4.95 24.17 8.16
C GLY A 291 -4.07 23.87 9.38
N GLY A 292 -4.37 24.53 10.50
CA GLY A 292 -3.62 24.31 11.74
C GLY A 292 -2.14 24.68 11.61
N ALA A 293 -1.26 23.81 12.14
CA ALA A 293 0.18 24.07 12.28
C ALA A 293 1.07 23.38 11.23
N ILE A 294 0.49 22.66 10.27
CA ILE A 294 1.24 21.89 9.27
C ILE A 294 0.66 22.11 7.87
N LEU A 295 1.50 21.93 6.86
CA LEU A 295 1.11 21.84 5.46
C LEU A 295 1.43 20.44 4.95
N GLY A 296 0.44 19.80 4.34
CA GLY A 296 0.62 18.55 3.61
C GLY A 296 1.24 18.79 2.23
N SER A 297 1.55 17.72 1.53
CA SER A 297 2.15 17.78 0.20
C SER A 297 1.17 18.39 -0.82
N ALA A 298 -0.09 17.94 -0.84
CA ALA A 298 -1.16 18.46 -1.68
C ALA A 298 -2.29 19.09 -0.84
N PRO A 299 -2.12 20.31 -0.32
CA PRO A 299 -3.10 20.94 0.59
C PRO A 299 -4.46 21.24 -0.08
N GLY A 300 -4.52 21.34 -1.40
CA GLY A 300 -5.72 21.53 -2.21
C GLY A 300 -6.49 20.24 -2.56
N ALA A 301 -5.87 19.06 -2.39
CA ALA A 301 -6.51 17.77 -2.68
C ALA A 301 -7.57 17.41 -1.63
N GLN A 302 -8.63 16.71 -2.03
CA GLN A 302 -9.61 16.14 -1.09
C GLN A 302 -9.13 14.79 -0.54
N LEU A 303 -9.51 14.47 0.69
CA LEU A 303 -9.17 13.22 1.36
C LEU A 303 -10.38 12.28 1.41
N LEU A 304 -10.23 11.06 0.89
CA LEU A 304 -11.18 9.96 1.12
C LEU A 304 -10.60 9.07 2.22
N LEU A 305 -11.19 9.12 3.40
CA LEU A 305 -10.64 8.46 4.59
C LEU A 305 -11.27 7.09 4.78
N MET A 306 -10.47 6.04 4.62
CA MET A 306 -10.94 4.66 4.59
C MET A 306 -10.28 3.91 5.74
N LYS A 307 -10.95 3.88 6.88
CA LYS A 307 -10.44 3.21 8.08
C LYS A 307 -10.57 1.71 7.88
N ALA A 308 -9.45 1.00 7.90
CA ALA A 308 -9.40 -0.47 7.87
C ALA A 308 -8.93 -1.06 9.21
N GLY A 309 -8.49 -0.21 10.16
CA GLY A 309 -8.09 -0.65 11.48
C GLY A 309 -9.31 -1.01 12.32
N ILE A 310 -9.33 -2.24 12.84
CA ILE A 310 -10.40 -2.75 13.70
C ILE A 310 -10.22 -2.19 15.12
N ASP A 311 -11.20 -1.52 15.69
CA ASP A 311 -11.12 -0.88 17.01
C ASP A 311 -10.65 -1.82 18.12
N ALA A 312 -11.12 -3.06 18.09
CA ALA A 312 -10.80 -4.07 19.09
C ALA A 312 -9.33 -4.52 19.07
N THR A 313 -8.63 -4.40 17.94
CA THR A 313 -7.29 -4.99 17.76
C THR A 313 -6.23 -4.01 17.26
N GLY A 314 -6.63 -2.91 16.62
CA GLY A 314 -5.76 -2.00 15.86
C GLY A 314 -5.19 -2.58 14.56
N GLY A 315 -5.49 -3.84 14.24
CA GLY A 315 -5.02 -4.51 13.04
C GLY A 315 -5.90 -4.19 11.83
N LEU A 316 -5.29 -4.14 10.65
CA LEU A 316 -5.98 -4.03 9.37
C LEU A 316 -6.11 -5.42 8.77
N SER A 317 -7.32 -5.94 8.66
CA SER A 317 -7.57 -7.24 8.03
C SER A 317 -7.56 -7.12 6.51
N ASP A 318 -7.13 -8.19 5.81
CA ASP A 318 -7.26 -8.25 4.35
C ASP A 318 -8.73 -8.02 3.93
N SER A 319 -9.70 -8.49 4.73
CA SER A 319 -11.12 -8.29 4.45
C SER A 319 -11.53 -6.81 4.38
N ALA A 320 -11.12 -6.00 5.36
CA ALA A 320 -11.38 -4.57 5.41
C ALA A 320 -10.57 -3.80 4.34
N ILE A 321 -9.32 -4.22 4.09
CA ILE A 321 -8.48 -3.62 3.03
C ILE A 321 -9.12 -3.84 1.66
N PHE A 322 -9.57 -5.06 1.34
CA PHE A 322 -10.24 -5.32 0.06
C PHE A 322 -11.56 -4.58 -0.08
N ALA A 323 -12.32 -4.41 1.01
CA ALA A 323 -13.55 -3.62 0.99
C ALA A 323 -13.28 -2.15 0.62
N ALA A 324 -12.26 -1.54 1.25
CA ALA A 324 -11.84 -0.19 0.93
C ALA A 324 -11.33 -0.04 -0.52
N LEU A 325 -10.56 -1.03 -1.00
CA LEU A 325 -10.09 -1.07 -2.40
C LEU A 325 -11.22 -1.28 -3.40
N ASP A 326 -12.25 -2.06 -3.05
CA ASP A 326 -13.45 -2.26 -3.86
C ASP A 326 -14.20 -0.94 -4.05
N ASP A 327 -14.40 -0.20 -2.96
CA ASP A 327 -15.03 1.11 -2.98
C ASP A 327 -14.16 2.16 -3.71
N CYS A 328 -12.84 2.02 -3.73
CA CYS A 328 -11.96 2.84 -4.57
C CYS A 328 -12.24 2.68 -6.07
N ALA A 329 -12.69 1.52 -6.55
CA ALA A 329 -13.06 1.35 -7.97
C ALA A 329 -14.31 2.16 -8.36
N VAL A 330 -15.13 2.55 -7.39
CA VAL A 330 -16.33 3.37 -7.58
C VAL A 330 -16.03 4.85 -7.34
N LEU A 331 -15.32 5.14 -6.24
CA LEU A 331 -14.93 6.50 -5.85
C LEU A 331 -13.77 7.05 -6.68
N LYS A 332 -13.03 6.20 -7.40
CA LYS A 332 -11.96 6.56 -8.33
C LYS A 332 -11.05 7.69 -7.82
N PRO A 333 -10.43 7.53 -6.63
CA PRO A 333 -9.43 8.48 -6.19
C PRO A 333 -8.28 8.54 -7.20
N ASP A 334 -7.63 9.69 -7.34
CA ASP A 334 -6.45 9.79 -8.21
C ASP A 334 -5.29 8.95 -7.65
N VAL A 335 -5.18 8.89 -6.33
CA VAL A 335 -4.15 8.13 -5.62
C VAL A 335 -4.73 7.43 -4.40
N VAL A 336 -4.37 6.17 -4.19
CA VAL A 336 -4.57 5.43 -2.94
C VAL A 336 -3.23 5.32 -2.23
N ASN A 337 -3.15 5.84 -1.00
CA ASN A 337 -2.03 5.69 -0.11
C ASN A 337 -2.28 4.53 0.86
N MET A 338 -1.37 3.56 0.88
CA MET A 338 -1.39 2.40 1.77
C MET A 338 -0.09 2.36 2.59
N SER A 339 -0.18 2.84 3.83
CA SER A 339 0.97 2.99 4.73
C SER A 339 1.15 1.76 5.65
N PHE A 340 0.96 0.56 5.10
CA PHE A 340 1.07 -0.72 5.79
C PHE A 340 1.77 -1.75 4.91
N GLY A 341 2.31 -2.79 5.54
CA GLY A 341 2.91 -3.93 4.85
C GLY A 341 3.50 -4.94 5.83
N TYR A 342 3.78 -6.14 5.34
CA TYR A 342 4.32 -7.25 6.13
C TYR A 342 5.55 -7.85 5.43
N ALA A 343 6.50 -8.33 6.23
CA ALA A 343 7.66 -9.08 5.76
C ALA A 343 7.33 -10.57 5.74
N GLY A 344 7.76 -11.27 4.67
CA GLY A 344 7.50 -12.69 4.47
C GLY A 344 6.37 -12.96 3.49
N GLY A 345 6.50 -14.05 2.73
CA GLY A 345 5.62 -14.36 1.61
C GLY A 345 4.18 -14.66 2.03
N ALA A 346 3.23 -14.11 1.29
CA ALA A 346 1.84 -14.57 1.30
C ALA A 346 1.71 -15.95 0.62
N SER A 347 0.58 -16.62 0.81
CA SER A 347 0.23 -17.76 -0.04
C SER A 347 0.07 -17.30 -1.49
N GLU A 348 0.38 -18.17 -2.46
CA GLU A 348 0.25 -17.82 -3.90
C GLU A 348 -1.15 -17.30 -4.24
N ALA A 349 -2.19 -17.89 -3.64
CA ALA A 349 -3.57 -17.46 -3.83
C ALA A 349 -3.80 -16.01 -3.39
N ARG A 350 -3.27 -15.62 -2.21
CA ARG A 350 -3.36 -14.26 -1.68
C ARG A 350 -2.58 -13.28 -2.55
N ASP A 351 -1.37 -13.65 -2.96
CA ASP A 351 -0.54 -12.86 -3.88
C ASP A 351 -1.25 -12.58 -5.20
N ASP A 352 -1.89 -13.60 -5.77
CA ASP A 352 -2.61 -13.45 -7.02
C ASP A 352 -3.87 -12.57 -6.86
N VAL A 353 -4.55 -12.57 -5.69
CA VAL A 353 -5.73 -11.71 -5.48
C VAL A 353 -5.29 -10.27 -5.40
N TYR A 354 -4.36 -9.95 -4.50
CA TYR A 354 -3.81 -8.61 -4.36
C TYR A 354 -3.26 -8.08 -5.68
N GLY A 355 -2.46 -8.88 -6.39
CA GLY A 355 -1.92 -8.51 -7.69
C GLY A 355 -3.01 -8.15 -8.71
N SER A 356 -4.11 -8.93 -8.75
CA SER A 356 -5.23 -8.67 -9.66
C SER A 356 -6.06 -7.44 -9.28
N VAL A 357 -6.31 -7.22 -7.99
CA VAL A 357 -7.02 -6.04 -7.47
C VAL A 357 -6.22 -4.77 -7.80
N TYR A 358 -4.91 -4.78 -7.53
CA TYR A 358 -4.04 -3.64 -7.78
C TYR A 358 -3.95 -3.32 -9.28
N TYR A 359 -3.84 -4.35 -10.11
CA TYR A 359 -3.84 -4.17 -11.56
C TYR A 359 -5.14 -3.56 -12.06
N ARG A 360 -6.31 -4.03 -11.60
CA ARG A 360 -7.62 -3.47 -12.00
C ARG A 360 -7.79 -2.02 -11.59
N LEU A 361 -7.33 -1.63 -10.40
CA LEU A 361 -7.36 -0.22 -9.96
C LEU A 361 -6.42 0.63 -10.81
N ALA A 362 -5.20 0.16 -11.07
CA ALA A 362 -4.25 0.86 -11.94
C ALA A 362 -4.78 1.04 -13.37
N GLU A 363 -5.48 0.05 -13.94
CA GLU A 363 -6.14 0.16 -15.25
C GLU A 363 -7.26 1.21 -15.29
N GLN A 364 -7.84 1.55 -14.14
CA GLN A 364 -8.81 2.64 -14.02
C GLN A 364 -8.16 4.02 -13.87
N GLY A 365 -6.82 4.08 -13.90
CA GLY A 365 -6.07 5.33 -13.77
C GLY A 365 -5.80 5.75 -12.32
N ILE A 366 -5.96 4.82 -11.37
CA ILE A 366 -5.73 5.04 -9.93
C ILE A 366 -4.29 4.66 -9.58
N MET A 367 -3.51 5.59 -9.05
CA MET A 367 -2.16 5.28 -8.56
C MET A 367 -2.20 4.63 -7.18
N LEU A 368 -1.36 3.62 -6.96
CA LEU A 368 -1.29 2.89 -5.70
C LEU A 368 0.08 3.11 -5.04
N ASN A 369 0.16 4.00 -4.06
CA ASN A 369 1.39 4.30 -3.34
C ASN A 369 1.45 3.48 -2.06
N VAL A 370 2.52 2.69 -1.90
CA VAL A 370 2.62 1.69 -0.83
C VAL A 370 3.95 1.79 -0.10
N ALA A 371 3.90 1.73 1.22
CA ALA A 371 5.09 1.73 2.07
C ALA A 371 5.99 0.51 1.76
N GLY A 372 7.29 0.76 1.55
CA GLY A 372 8.27 -0.28 1.24
C GLY A 372 8.57 -1.24 2.41
N GLY A 373 8.19 -0.88 3.64
CA GLY A 373 8.42 -1.67 4.85
C GLY A 373 9.52 -1.12 5.75
N ASN A 374 9.49 -1.54 7.02
CA ASN A 374 10.38 -1.05 8.08
C ASN A 374 11.28 -2.16 8.65
N PHE A 375 11.75 -3.08 7.79
CA PHE A 375 12.45 -4.29 8.18
C PHE A 375 13.98 -4.25 7.91
N GLY A 376 14.51 -3.10 7.46
CA GLY A 376 15.94 -2.92 7.18
C GLY A 376 16.48 -3.89 6.14
N ALA A 377 17.68 -4.44 6.34
CA ALA A 377 18.16 -5.59 5.56
C ALA A 377 17.88 -6.89 6.34
N ALA A 378 17.87 -8.05 5.68
CA ALA A 378 17.57 -9.34 6.32
C ALA A 378 18.48 -9.66 7.54
N SER A 379 19.64 -9.03 7.62
CA SER A 379 20.59 -9.13 8.74
C SER A 379 20.36 -8.14 9.89
N GLN A 380 19.39 -7.23 9.78
CA GLN A 380 19.14 -6.20 10.79
C GLN A 380 18.80 -6.87 12.13
N GLY A 381 19.46 -6.43 13.20
CA GLY A 381 19.34 -7.03 14.53
C GLY A 381 20.20 -8.28 14.77
N ASN A 382 20.93 -8.77 13.77
CA ASN A 382 21.87 -9.89 13.96
C ASN A 382 23.06 -9.47 14.85
N THR A 383 23.26 -10.19 15.95
CA THR A 383 24.34 -9.98 16.93
C THR A 383 25.69 -10.54 16.47
N SER A 384 25.70 -11.47 15.51
CA SER A 384 26.89 -12.08 14.92
C SER A 384 27.10 -11.55 13.50
N GLY A 385 27.87 -10.47 13.35
CA GLY A 385 28.11 -9.85 12.02
C GLY A 385 27.72 -8.37 11.93
N TRP A 386 27.56 -7.68 13.06
CA TRP A 386 27.31 -6.22 13.11
C TRP A 386 26.04 -5.77 12.37
N GLY A 387 25.02 -6.63 12.29
CA GLY A 387 23.79 -6.33 11.56
C GLY A 387 23.94 -6.33 10.03
N LEU A 388 25.03 -6.86 9.48
CA LEU A 388 25.31 -6.91 8.04
C LEU A 388 25.05 -8.29 7.44
N PRO A 389 24.59 -8.37 6.18
CA PRO A 389 24.38 -9.65 5.51
C PRO A 389 25.71 -10.29 5.16
N TYR A 390 25.73 -11.61 5.05
CA TYR A 390 26.92 -12.31 4.56
C TYR A 390 27.17 -11.95 3.10
N ALA A 391 28.40 -11.62 2.74
CA ALA A 391 28.74 -11.32 1.34
C ALA A 391 28.51 -12.51 0.39
N SER A 392 28.44 -13.74 0.92
CA SER A 392 28.09 -14.95 0.17
C SER A 392 26.59 -15.15 -0.03
N ASP A 393 25.75 -14.36 0.63
CA ASP A 393 24.30 -14.41 0.55
C ASP A 393 23.78 -13.04 0.06
N PRO A 394 23.79 -12.80 -1.26
CA PRO A 394 23.50 -11.49 -1.82
C PRO A 394 22.02 -11.09 -1.68
N ASP A 395 21.12 -12.06 -1.44
CA ASP A 395 19.71 -11.78 -1.23
C ASP A 395 19.46 -11.42 0.24
N SER A 396 19.49 -10.11 0.51
CA SER A 396 19.22 -9.55 1.84
C SER A 396 17.94 -8.71 1.87
N SER A 397 17.05 -8.99 0.91
CA SER A 397 15.86 -8.22 0.61
C SER A 397 14.79 -8.39 1.70
N THR A 398 14.08 -7.32 2.00
CA THR A 398 13.02 -7.26 3.03
C THR A 398 11.86 -6.35 2.64
N VAL A 399 11.83 -5.89 1.37
CA VAL A 399 10.74 -5.06 0.86
C VAL A 399 9.40 -5.77 1.08
N ALA A 400 8.47 -5.04 1.67
CA ALA A 400 7.23 -5.60 2.19
C ALA A 400 6.18 -5.74 1.10
N GLN A 401 5.36 -6.79 1.21
CA GLN A 401 4.09 -6.87 0.51
C GLN A 401 3.08 -5.95 1.23
N PRO A 402 2.14 -5.28 0.51
CA PRO A 402 1.85 -5.42 -0.92
C PRO A 402 2.66 -4.49 -1.85
N SER A 403 3.69 -3.79 -1.36
CA SER A 403 4.46 -2.83 -2.19
C SER A 403 5.26 -3.48 -3.32
N THR A 404 5.48 -4.79 -3.26
CA THR A 404 6.22 -5.54 -4.28
C THR A 404 5.46 -5.74 -5.58
N TYR A 405 4.14 -5.54 -5.61
CA TYR A 405 3.37 -5.71 -6.83
C TYR A 405 3.71 -4.62 -7.85
N THR A 406 3.83 -5.02 -9.13
CA THR A 406 4.23 -4.13 -10.22
C THR A 406 3.29 -2.93 -10.41
N ALA A 407 2.00 -3.10 -10.12
CA ALA A 407 1.01 -2.03 -10.24
C ALA A 407 1.10 -0.97 -9.12
N SER A 408 1.93 -1.19 -8.10
CA SER A 408 2.14 -0.22 -7.01
C SER A 408 3.44 0.55 -7.17
N LEU A 409 3.49 1.77 -6.64
CA LEU A 409 4.70 2.53 -6.39
C LEU A 409 5.18 2.25 -4.95
N SER A 410 6.31 1.58 -4.80
CA SER A 410 6.88 1.25 -3.49
C SER A 410 7.82 2.36 -3.02
N VAL A 411 7.61 2.82 -1.78
CA VAL A 411 8.27 4.01 -1.24
C VAL A 411 9.21 3.66 -0.08
N ALA A 412 10.49 4.00 -0.26
CA ALA A 412 11.53 3.93 0.77
C ALA A 412 11.56 5.21 1.64
N SER A 413 12.23 5.12 2.79
CA SER A 413 12.36 6.24 3.73
C SER A 413 13.76 6.85 3.74
N VAL A 414 13.82 8.18 3.70
CA VAL A 414 15.00 8.97 4.10
C VAL A 414 14.72 9.76 5.37
N ASP A 415 15.75 9.95 6.20
CA ASP A 415 15.64 10.75 7.41
C ASP A 415 15.44 12.22 7.07
N ASN A 416 14.58 12.88 7.83
CA ASN A 416 14.39 14.32 7.75
C ASN A 416 15.71 15.05 8.07
N ALA A 417 16.02 16.09 7.31
CA ALA A 417 17.35 16.71 7.20
C ALA A 417 17.95 17.27 8.49
N ASN A 418 17.18 17.35 9.58
CA ASN A 418 17.62 17.90 10.85
C ASN A 418 17.22 17.02 12.06
N GLY A 419 17.18 15.70 11.89
CA GLY A 419 16.91 14.78 12.99
C GLY A 419 17.79 15.09 14.22
N TRP A 420 19.12 15.05 14.08
CA TRP A 420 20.05 15.18 15.22
C TRP A 420 21.49 15.61 14.85
N GLY A 421 21.74 16.36 13.76
CA GLY A 421 23.11 16.74 13.36
C GLY A 421 23.22 17.48 12.03
N PRO A 422 24.45 17.84 11.57
CA PRO A 422 24.64 18.57 10.32
C PRO A 422 24.00 17.82 9.15
N SER A 423 23.22 18.57 8.37
CA SER A 423 22.36 18.21 7.25
C SER A 423 22.97 17.21 6.28
N THR A 424 22.85 15.92 6.62
CA THR A 424 23.24 14.81 5.76
C THR A 424 21.98 14.01 5.44
N TYR A 425 21.58 14.06 4.17
CA TYR A 425 20.51 13.19 3.67
C TYR A 425 20.96 11.74 3.78
N LYS A 426 20.22 10.95 4.54
CA LYS A 426 20.56 9.56 4.83
C LYS A 426 19.31 8.70 4.66
N ALA A 427 19.45 7.54 4.03
CA ALA A 427 18.41 6.52 4.06
C ALA A 427 18.14 6.12 5.52
N SER A 428 16.86 6.04 5.89
CA SER A 428 16.46 5.62 7.22
C SER A 428 16.90 4.17 7.45
N SER A 429 17.51 3.88 8.60
CA SER A 429 18.08 2.55 8.85
C SER A 429 17.04 1.43 8.88
N PHE A 430 15.80 1.75 9.20
CA PHE A 430 14.67 0.81 9.18
C PHE A 430 14.11 0.57 7.77
N SER A 431 14.38 1.44 6.80
CA SER A 431 13.76 1.31 5.46
C SER A 431 14.13 -0.05 4.86
N SER A 432 13.12 -0.82 4.48
CA SER A 432 13.33 -2.12 3.84
C SER A 432 14.09 -1.99 2.52
N TRP A 433 14.89 -3.02 2.23
CA TRP A 433 15.71 -3.09 1.02
C TRP A 433 15.12 -4.05 -0.01
N GLY A 434 15.28 -3.69 -1.28
CA GLY A 434 15.00 -4.56 -2.41
C GLY A 434 15.94 -5.76 -2.51
N VAL A 435 15.63 -6.70 -3.41
CA VAL A 435 14.60 -6.67 -4.46
C VAL A 435 13.30 -7.38 -4.06
N ALA A 436 12.24 -7.28 -4.88
CA ALA A 436 11.07 -8.13 -4.71
C ALA A 436 11.44 -9.62 -4.92
N PRO A 437 10.65 -10.59 -4.40
CA PRO A 437 10.95 -12.03 -4.53
C PRO A 437 11.14 -12.51 -5.98
N ASN A 438 10.50 -11.85 -6.96
CA ASN A 438 10.63 -12.13 -8.38
C ASN A 438 11.79 -11.36 -9.06
N LEU A 439 12.69 -10.77 -8.28
CA LEU A 439 13.83 -9.94 -8.70
C LEU A 439 13.46 -8.60 -9.37
N THR A 440 12.20 -8.18 -9.28
CA THR A 440 11.81 -6.83 -9.70
C THR A 440 12.43 -5.80 -8.77
N LEU A 441 12.95 -4.71 -9.35
CA LEU A 441 13.53 -3.61 -8.58
C LEU A 441 12.42 -2.89 -7.79
N LYS A 442 12.56 -2.91 -6.47
CA LYS A 442 11.70 -2.28 -5.47
C LYS A 442 12.60 -1.87 -4.28
N PRO A 443 12.29 -0.85 -3.47
CA PRO A 443 11.36 0.25 -3.77
C PRO A 443 11.84 1.10 -4.96
N GLU A 444 10.92 1.75 -5.66
CA GLU A 444 11.25 2.59 -6.83
C GLU A 444 11.77 3.97 -6.44
N ILE A 445 11.25 4.54 -5.35
CA ILE A 445 11.50 5.93 -4.96
C ILE A 445 11.60 6.05 -3.45
N ALA A 446 12.23 7.12 -2.97
CA ALA A 446 12.33 7.43 -1.55
C ALA A 446 11.84 8.85 -1.26
N ALA A 447 11.27 9.05 -0.08
CA ALA A 447 10.83 10.35 0.42
C ALA A 447 11.10 10.50 1.93
N PRO A 448 10.97 11.71 2.51
CA PRO A 448 11.14 11.90 3.94
C PRO A 448 10.19 11.02 4.73
N GLY A 449 10.73 10.07 5.50
CA GLY A 449 9.96 9.15 6.33
C GLY A 449 10.51 8.98 7.75
N GLY A 450 11.76 9.38 8.03
CA GLY A 450 12.30 9.41 9.39
C GLY A 450 12.09 10.78 10.04
N TYR A 451 11.58 10.81 11.28
CA TYR A 451 11.36 12.03 12.08
C TYR A 451 10.42 13.05 11.40
N ILE A 452 9.26 12.60 10.97
CA ILE A 452 8.28 13.42 10.25
C ILE A 452 7.24 13.99 11.20
N TRP A 453 7.14 15.31 11.26
CA TRP A 453 6.17 16.03 12.07
C TRP A 453 4.82 16.17 11.36
N SER A 454 3.75 15.67 11.96
CA SER A 454 2.38 15.73 11.42
C SER A 454 1.32 15.72 12.53
N ALA A 455 0.05 15.67 12.13
CA ALA A 455 -1.13 15.63 12.98
C ALA A 455 -1.23 14.31 13.78
N LEU A 456 -1.75 14.38 14.98
CA LEU A 456 -2.07 13.24 15.85
C LEU A 456 -3.47 13.44 16.46
N PRO A 457 -4.19 12.37 16.82
CA PRO A 457 -5.53 12.50 17.39
C PRO A 457 -5.60 13.43 18.61
N GLY A 458 -6.79 13.99 18.83
CA GLY A 458 -7.05 14.95 19.91
C GLY A 458 -6.55 16.35 19.59
N GLY A 459 -6.38 16.68 18.31
CA GLY A 459 -5.89 17.98 17.85
C GLY A 459 -4.42 18.26 18.24
N THR A 460 -3.60 17.21 18.33
CA THR A 460 -2.19 17.32 18.72
C THR A 460 -1.25 17.10 17.54
N TYR A 461 0.05 17.34 17.72
CA TYR A 461 1.03 17.11 16.67
C TYR A 461 2.24 16.39 17.27
N GLY A 462 2.92 15.59 16.47
CA GLY A 462 4.09 14.84 16.89
C GLY A 462 4.90 14.31 15.71
N TYR A 463 6.08 13.76 16.00
CA TYR A 463 6.86 13.09 14.97
C TYR A 463 6.56 11.60 14.94
N SER A 464 6.58 11.04 13.73
CA SER A 464 6.62 9.60 13.49
C SER A 464 7.71 9.24 12.49
N SER A 465 8.24 8.02 12.60
CA SER A 465 9.25 7.49 11.68
C SER A 465 8.77 6.18 11.05
N GLY A 466 8.82 6.10 9.73
CA GLY A 466 8.47 4.90 8.96
C GLY A 466 8.39 5.18 7.46
N THR A 467 8.50 4.15 6.64
CA THR A 467 8.10 4.22 5.20
C THR A 467 6.63 4.61 5.05
N SER A 468 5.82 4.33 6.06
CA SER A 468 4.46 4.84 6.24
C SER A 468 4.33 6.37 6.23
N MET A 469 5.35 7.12 6.66
CA MET A 469 5.38 8.59 6.59
C MET A 469 5.97 9.09 5.27
N ALA A 470 6.84 8.31 4.62
CA ALA A 470 7.38 8.64 3.30
C ALA A 470 6.31 8.55 2.20
N THR A 471 5.50 7.50 2.23
CA THR A 471 4.46 7.20 1.23
C THR A 471 3.46 8.36 0.98
N PRO A 472 2.90 9.02 2.01
CA PRO A 472 1.95 10.12 1.80
C PRO A 472 2.56 11.38 1.17
N TYR A 473 3.89 11.59 1.22
CA TYR A 473 4.52 12.64 0.43
C TYR A 473 4.35 12.38 -1.07
N LEU A 474 4.58 11.14 -1.50
CA LEU A 474 4.41 10.77 -2.92
C LEU A 474 2.93 10.80 -3.31
N ALA A 475 2.02 10.47 -2.38
CA ALA A 475 0.59 10.57 -2.67
C ALA A 475 0.16 12.01 -2.96
N GLY A 476 0.61 12.98 -2.16
CA GLY A 476 0.36 14.39 -2.45
C GLY A 476 1.08 14.88 -3.71
N MET A 477 2.34 14.51 -3.92
CA MET A 477 3.06 14.90 -5.15
C MET A 477 2.40 14.35 -6.41
N ALA A 478 1.89 13.11 -6.37
CA ALA A 478 1.14 12.52 -7.47
C ALA A 478 -0.15 13.31 -7.76
N ALA A 479 -0.87 13.76 -6.72
CA ALA A 479 -1.99 14.70 -6.87
C ALA A 479 -1.57 16.05 -7.48
N ASP A 480 -0.45 16.63 -7.08
CA ASP A 480 0.07 17.88 -7.68
C ASP A 480 0.43 17.70 -9.16
N ILE A 481 1.08 16.58 -9.51
CA ILE A 481 1.45 16.26 -10.89
C ILE A 481 0.18 15.98 -11.72
N LYS A 482 -0.81 15.27 -11.18
CA LYS A 482 -2.11 15.05 -11.82
C LYS A 482 -2.80 16.37 -12.13
N GLN A 483 -2.89 17.29 -11.16
CA GLN A 483 -3.41 18.65 -11.39
C GLN A 483 -2.66 19.36 -12.52
N ARG A 484 -1.32 19.25 -12.56
CA ARG A 484 -0.50 19.84 -13.63
C ARG A 484 -0.83 19.23 -15.00
N VAL A 485 -0.90 17.91 -15.08
CA VAL A 485 -1.14 17.19 -16.33
C VAL A 485 -2.54 17.49 -16.88
N GLU A 486 -3.54 17.60 -16.02
CA GLU A 486 -4.91 17.89 -16.45
C GLU A 486 -5.12 19.33 -16.92
N SER A 487 -4.44 20.29 -16.27
CA SER A 487 -4.60 21.71 -16.57
C SER A 487 -3.71 22.21 -17.72
N ASP A 488 -2.68 21.46 -18.12
CA ASP A 488 -1.74 21.88 -19.17
C ASP A 488 -2.24 21.50 -20.58
N PRO A 489 -2.48 22.48 -21.48
CA PRO A 489 -2.88 22.23 -22.87
C PRO A 489 -1.92 21.31 -23.65
N GLY A 490 -0.67 21.19 -23.20
CA GLY A 490 0.33 20.27 -23.72
C GLY A 490 -0.04 18.79 -23.59
N PHE A 491 -0.93 18.41 -22.68
CA PHE A 491 -1.42 17.03 -22.53
C PHE A 491 -2.87 16.84 -23.00
N ALA A 492 -3.48 17.86 -23.61
CA ALA A 492 -4.89 17.81 -24.03
C ALA A 492 -5.19 16.74 -25.11
N TYR A 493 -4.16 16.21 -25.77
CA TYR A 493 -4.31 15.13 -26.76
C TYR A 493 -4.32 13.73 -26.15
N MET A 494 -3.94 13.60 -24.87
CA MET A 494 -3.87 12.33 -24.17
C MET A 494 -5.24 11.92 -23.62
N THR A 495 -5.52 10.62 -23.67
CA THR A 495 -6.60 10.01 -22.89
C THR A 495 -6.29 10.08 -21.39
N GLU A 496 -7.29 9.88 -20.54
CA GLU A 496 -7.08 9.86 -19.08
C GLU A 496 -6.10 8.77 -18.63
N ALA A 497 -6.15 7.58 -19.24
CA ALA A 497 -5.19 6.52 -18.94
C ALA A 497 -3.74 6.90 -19.35
N GLU A 498 -3.58 7.62 -20.46
CA GLU A 498 -2.26 8.11 -20.88
C GLU A 498 -1.75 9.22 -19.95
N LYS A 499 -2.64 10.10 -19.48
CA LYS A 499 -2.29 11.12 -18.49
C LYS A 499 -1.88 10.48 -17.16
N THR A 500 -2.62 9.48 -16.67
CA THR A 500 -2.20 8.74 -15.47
C THR A 500 -0.83 8.09 -15.68
N GLY A 501 -0.53 7.54 -16.86
CA GLY A 501 0.81 6.98 -17.12
C GLY A 501 1.95 8.01 -17.19
N VAL A 502 1.65 9.31 -17.30
CA VAL A 502 2.63 10.40 -17.19
C VAL A 502 2.90 10.78 -15.73
N VAL A 503 1.86 10.72 -14.90
CA VAL A 503 1.97 10.94 -13.46
C VAL A 503 2.71 9.75 -12.83
#